data_AF-A0A4Q1SRX4-F1
#
_entry.id   AF-A0A4Q1SRX4-F1
#
_cell.length_a   1.000
_cell.length_b   1.000
_cell.length_c   1.000
_cell.angle_alpha   90.00
_cell.angle_beta   90.00
_cell.angle_gamma   90.00
#
_symmetry.space_group_name_H-M   'P 1'
#
loop_
_entity.id
_entity.type
_entity.pdbx_description
1 polymer ?
#
loop_
_entity_poly.entity_id
_entity_poly.type
_entity_poly.pdbx_seq_one_letter_code
_entity_poly.pdbx_strand_id
1 'polypeptide(L)'
;MIMQPLTQEEIRIILRAADSIIATGGRTLLSKILKGSREKKVLELELQSNPSYGLFHSITLDEIMKKIAEAFVVRPNQSAWLKCRDCWRAFCV
;
A
#
# COMPACT_ATOMS: atom_id res chain seq x y z
N MET A 1 7.64 1.54 -22.92
CA MET A 1 7.92 2.25 -21.66
C MET A 1 8.18 1.19 -20.60
N ILE A 2 9.44 0.98 -20.24
CA ILE A 2 9.85 -0.09 -19.32
C ILE A 2 9.56 0.41 -17.90
N MET A 3 8.49 -0.08 -17.29
CA MET A 3 8.31 0.04 -15.85
C MET A 3 9.41 -0.82 -15.22
N GLN A 4 10.29 -0.22 -14.42
CA GLN A 4 11.25 -1.00 -13.63
C GLN A 4 10.42 -1.96 -12.77
N PRO A 5 10.66 -3.29 -12.83
CA PRO A 5 9.93 -4.23 -12.01
C PRO A 5 10.14 -3.86 -10.54
N LEU A 6 9.07 -3.84 -9.74
CA LEU A 6 9.21 -3.57 -8.31
C LEU A 6 10.23 -4.52 -7.70
N THR A 7 11.17 -3.95 -6.96
CA THR A 7 12.08 -4.73 -6.13
C THR A 7 11.29 -5.45 -5.03
N GLN A 8 11.81 -6.57 -4.55
CA GLN A 8 11.16 -7.31 -3.46
C GLN A 8 11.01 -6.46 -2.18
N GLU A 9 11.89 -5.49 -1.99
CA GLU A 9 11.85 -4.58 -0.86
C GLU A 9 10.68 -3.60 -0.98
N GLU A 10 10.48 -3.00 -2.16
CA GLU A 10 9.31 -2.15 -2.43
C GLU A 10 8.00 -2.91 -2.24
N ILE A 11 7.92 -4.16 -2.72
CA ILE A 11 6.74 -5.01 -2.51
C ILE A 11 6.50 -5.24 -1.01
N ARG A 12 7.55 -5.56 -0.25
CA ARG A 12 7.44 -5.76 1.21
C ARG A 12 6.96 -4.49 1.93
N ILE A 13 7.46 -3.32 1.52
CA ILE A 13 7.03 -2.01 2.05
C ILE A 13 5.54 -1.78 1.77
N ILE A 14 5.10 -1.98 0.53
CA ILE A 14 3.70 -1.79 0.12
C ILE A 14 2.79 -2.73 0.90
N LEU A 15 3.16 -3.99 1.02
CA LEU A 15 2.38 -4.99 1.76
C LEU A 15 2.32 -4.66 3.26
N ARG A 16 3.44 -4.23 3.85
CA ARG A 16 3.51 -3.84 5.27
C ARG A 16 2.66 -2.60 5.59
N ALA A 17 2.63 -1.63 4.68
CA ALA A 17 1.74 -0.48 4.78
C ALA A 17 0.27 -0.90 4.58
N ALA A 18 -0.02 -1.80 3.64
CA ALA A 18 -1.36 -2.33 3.40
C ALA A 18 -1.92 -3.09 4.60
N ASP A 19 -1.09 -3.91 5.27
CA ASP A 19 -1.46 -4.62 6.50
C ASP A 19 -1.93 -3.67 7.60
N SER A 20 -1.40 -2.44 7.64
CA SER A 20 -1.79 -1.44 8.65
C SER A 20 -3.15 -0.79 8.38
N ILE A 21 -3.68 -0.89 7.15
CA ILE A 21 -4.95 -0.25 6.73
C ILE A 21 -6.03 -1.22 6.27
N ILE A 22 -5.74 -2.53 6.22
CA ILE A 22 -6.59 -3.52 5.55
C ILE A 22 -8.02 -3.64 6.11
N ALA A 23 -8.29 -3.07 7.30
CA ALA A 23 -9.61 -3.00 7.93
C ALA A 23 -10.16 -1.56 8.06
N THR A 24 -9.38 -0.55 7.71
CA THR A 24 -9.67 0.87 8.00
C THR A 24 -9.61 1.78 6.77
N GLY A 25 -8.95 1.36 5.68
CA GLY A 25 -8.92 2.13 4.44
C GLY A 25 -8.41 1.36 3.22
N GLY A 26 -8.84 1.80 2.04
CA GLY A 26 -8.48 1.18 0.76
C GLY A 26 -7.21 1.73 0.12
N ARG A 27 -7.07 1.46 -1.18
CA ARG A 27 -5.89 1.82 -2.01
C ARG A 27 -5.53 3.31 -1.99
N THR A 28 -6.53 4.20 -1.90
CA THR A 28 -6.31 5.65 -1.84
C THR A 28 -5.67 6.08 -0.51
N LEU A 29 -5.96 5.40 0.60
CA LEU A 29 -5.29 5.66 1.86
C LEU A 29 -3.87 5.10 1.84
N LEU A 30 -3.68 3.93 1.20
CA LEU A 30 -2.35 3.33 1.01
C LEU A 30 -1.41 4.27 0.27
N SER A 31 -1.86 4.85 -0.85
CA SER A 31 -1.01 5.75 -1.65
C SER A 31 -0.60 7.00 -0.86
N LYS A 32 -1.49 7.51 -0.01
CA LYS A 32 -1.20 8.64 0.89
C LYS A 32 -0.17 8.31 1.96
N ILE A 33 -0.23 7.12 2.58
CA ILE A 33 0.76 6.66 3.57
C ILE A 33 2.13 6.51 2.92
N LEU A 34 2.18 5.83 1.78
CA LEU A 34 3.41 5.63 1.01
C LEU A 34 4.02 6.96 0.56
N LYS A 35 3.18 7.95 0.20
CA LYS A 35 3.61 9.31 -0.13
C LYS A 35 4.09 10.11 1.09
N GLY A 36 3.66 9.75 2.31
CA GLY A 36 3.95 10.51 3.54
C GLY A 36 2.97 11.66 3.79
N SER A 37 1.72 11.51 3.33
CA SER A 37 0.67 12.51 3.54
C SER A 37 0.17 12.47 4.98
N ARG A 38 0.13 13.66 5.62
CA ARG A 38 -0.39 13.85 6.99
C ARG A 38 -1.91 14.04 6.99
N GLU A 39 -2.63 13.12 6.36
CA GLU A 39 -4.09 13.16 6.37
C GLU A 39 -4.61 12.84 7.78
N LYS A 40 -5.72 13.46 8.21
CA LYS A 40 -6.27 13.29 9.56
C LYS A 40 -6.46 11.82 9.94
N LYS A 41 -6.98 11.01 9.00
CA LYS A 41 -7.14 9.56 9.18
C LYS A 41 -5.82 8.82 9.41
N VAL A 42 -4.73 9.26 8.80
CA VAL A 42 -3.40 8.65 8.99
C VAL A 42 -2.87 8.92 10.40
N LEU A 43 -3.12 10.13 10.91
CA LEU A 43 -2.75 10.52 12.27
C LEU A 43 -3.62 9.82 13.32
N GLU A 44 -4.94 9.76 13.09
CA GLU A 44 -5.91 9.08 13.95
C GLU A 44 -5.63 7.58 14.08
N LEU A 45 -5.17 6.95 13.00
CA LEU A 45 -4.82 5.52 12.97
C LEU A 45 -3.34 5.25 13.31
N GLU A 46 -2.58 6.26 13.74
CA GLU A 46 -1.16 6.18 14.10
C GLU A 46 -0.26 5.54 13.01
N LEU A 47 -0.67 5.61 11.75
CA LEU A 47 0.00 4.96 10.62
C LEU A 47 1.37 5.57 10.31
N GLN A 48 1.64 6.76 10.86
CA GLN A 48 2.94 7.41 10.89
C GLN A 48 4.01 6.64 11.67
N SER A 49 3.61 5.73 12.57
CA SER A 49 4.55 4.86 13.29
C SER A 49 5.12 3.75 12.40
N ASN A 50 4.56 3.54 11.21
CA ASN A 50 5.02 2.49 10.30
C ASN A 50 6.32 2.95 9.59
N PRO A 51 7.39 2.12 9.57
CA PRO A 51 8.62 2.44 8.84
C PRO A 51 8.42 2.63 7.34
N SER A 52 7.29 2.18 6.79
CA SER A 52 6.90 2.34 5.40
C SER A 52 6.31 3.72 5.07
N TYR A 53 6.06 4.56 6.08
CA TYR A 53 5.49 5.89 5.90
C TYR A 53 6.47 6.82 5.17
N GLY A 54 6.03 7.42 4.06
CA GLY A 54 6.83 8.38 3.30
C GLY A 54 7.97 7.80 2.45
N LEU A 55 8.11 6.47 2.34
CA LEU A 55 9.19 5.86 1.52
C LEU A 55 9.07 6.17 0.03
N PHE A 56 7.88 6.50 -0.46
CA PHE A 56 7.62 6.88 -1.84
C PHE A 56 7.40 8.39 -1.99
N HIS A 57 7.95 9.22 -1.09
CA HIS A 57 7.79 10.68 -1.17
C HIS A 57 8.34 11.26 -2.50
N SER A 58 9.31 10.60 -3.13
CA SER A 58 9.98 11.06 -4.36
C SER A 58 9.18 10.83 -5.64
N ILE A 59 8.18 9.95 -5.63
CA ILE A 59 7.39 9.60 -6.83
C ILE A 59 5.97 10.18 -6.76
N THR A 60 5.29 10.25 -7.90
CA THR A 60 3.93 10.78 -8.00
C THR A 60 2.89 9.83 -7.40
N LEU A 61 1.71 10.34 -7.03
CA LEU A 61 0.63 9.50 -6.53
C LEU A 61 0.19 8.45 -7.56
N ASP A 62 0.19 8.81 -8.84
CA ASP A 62 -0.17 7.91 -9.93
C ASP A 62 0.82 6.75 -10.06
N GLU A 63 2.13 7.03 -9.94
CA GLU A 63 3.17 5.99 -9.93
C GLU A 63 3.02 5.08 -8.70
N ILE A 64 2.71 5.63 -7.53
CA ILE A 64 2.44 4.84 -6.32
C ILE A 64 1.24 3.91 -6.54
N MET A 65 0.14 4.43 -7.07
CA MET A 65 -1.06 3.64 -7.36
C MET A 65 -0.76 2.50 -8.35
N LYS A 66 0.08 2.78 -9.35
CA LYS A 66 0.52 1.79 -10.33
C LYS A 66 1.39 0.71 -9.68
N LYS A 67 2.34 1.10 -8.82
CA LYS A 67 3.19 0.19 -8.05
C LYS A 67 2.37 -0.69 -7.09
N ILE A 68 1.38 -0.11 -6.42
CA ILE A 68 0.43 -0.84 -5.57
C ILE A 68 -0.29 -1.91 -6.40
N ALA A 69 -0.88 -1.53 -7.53
CA ALA A 69 -1.57 -2.47 -8.41
C ALA A 69 -0.65 -3.58 -8.89
N GLU A 70 0.58 -3.25 -9.30
CA GLU A 70 1.58 -4.22 -9.75
C GLU A 70 2.00 -5.18 -8.62
N ALA A 71 2.25 -4.68 -7.41
CA ALA A 71 2.59 -5.51 -6.25
C ALA A 71 1.51 -6.56 -5.96
N PHE A 72 0.25 -6.16 -6.07
CA PHE A 72 -0.92 -7.02 -5.86
C PHE A 72 -1.12 -8.05 -6.97
N VAL A 73 -0.80 -7.71 -8.21
CA VAL A 73 -0.86 -8.65 -9.35
C VAL A 73 0.29 -9.67 -9.30
N VAL A 74 1.50 -9.23 -8.95
CA VAL A 74 2.71 -10.07 -8.97
C VAL A 74 2.75 -11.04 -7.77
N ARG A 75 2.17 -10.69 -6.62
CA ARG A 75 2.20 -11.53 -5.41
C ARG A 75 0.80 -11.71 -4.79
N PRO A 76 -0.09 -12.49 -5.41
CA PRO A 76 -1.45 -12.71 -4.88
C PRO A 76 -1.50 -13.51 -3.56
N ASN A 77 -0.38 -13.95 -2.98
CA ASN A 77 -0.37 -14.90 -1.86
C ASN A 77 0.69 -14.62 -0.77
N GLN A 78 1.14 -13.37 -0.61
CA GLN A 78 2.18 -13.03 0.37
C GLN A 78 1.67 -12.65 1.77
N SER A 79 0.40 -12.25 1.92
CA SER A 79 -0.20 -11.95 3.23
C SER A 79 -1.47 -12.78 3.44
N ALA A 80 -1.73 -13.16 4.70
CA ALA A 80 -2.84 -14.04 5.08
C ALA A 80 -4.22 -13.50 4.64
N TRP A 81 -4.33 -12.19 4.47
CA TRP A 81 -5.55 -11.48 4.08
C TRP A 81 -5.88 -11.60 2.59
N LEU A 82 -4.87 -11.72 1.71
CA LEU A 82 -5.07 -11.98 0.26
C LEU A 82 -5.74 -13.33 0.02
N LYS A 83 -5.58 -14.27 0.96
CA LYS A 83 -6.24 -15.57 0.94
C LYS A 83 -7.73 -15.47 1.30
N CYS A 84 -8.14 -14.40 1.98
CA CYS A 84 -9.54 -14.16 2.33
C CYS A 84 -10.19 -13.28 1.24
N ARG A 85 -11.06 -13.90 0.43
CA ARG A 85 -11.78 -13.24 -0.67
C ARG A 85 -12.60 -12.02 -0.21
N ASP A 86 -13.08 -12.04 1.03
CA ASP A 86 -13.91 -10.97 1.59
C ASP A 86 -13.06 -9.77 2.04
N CYS A 87 -11.90 -10.00 2.68
CA CYS A 87 -10.93 -8.93 2.96
C CYS A 87 -10.39 -8.30 1.67
N TRP A 88 -10.13 -9.12 0.65
CA TRP A 88 -9.69 -8.63 -0.66
C TRP A 88 -10.73 -7.74 -1.33
N ARG A 89 -12.02 -8.14 -1.32
CA ARG A 89 -13.10 -7.30 -1.84
C ARG A 89 -13.25 -6.01 -1.07
N ALA A 90 -13.24 -6.06 0.27
CA ALA A 90 -13.35 -4.85 1.09
C ALA A 90 -12.21 -3.85 0.83
N PHE A 91 -11.01 -4.33 0.48
CA PHE A 91 -9.87 -3.49 0.17
C PHE A 91 -9.83 -2.96 -1.28
N CYS A 92 -10.47 -3.67 -2.22
CA CYS A 92 -10.46 -3.36 -3.65
C CYS A 92 -11.68 -2.57 -4.13
N VAL A 93 -12.70 -2.40 -3.29
CA VAL A 93 -13.94 -1.66 -3.56
C VAL A 93 -13.81 -0.18 -3.17
#